data_AF-A0A7S1A9Y6-F1
#
_entry.id   AF-A0A7S1A9Y6-F1
#
_cell.length_a   1.000
_cell.length_b   1.000
_cell.length_c   1.000
_cell.angle_alpha   90.00
_cell.angle_beta   90.00
_cell.angle_gamma   90.00
#
_symmetry.space_group_name_H-M   'P 1'
#
loop_
_entity.id
_entity.type
_entity.pdbx_description
1 polymer ?
#
loop_
_entity_poly.entity_id
_entity_poly.type
_entity_poly.pdbx_seq_one_letter_code
_entity_poly.pdbx_strand_id
1 'polypeptide(L)'
;WLKIAQLCLCGSVPVQMFAAALFWSSLCLALGSTWVLERCAGEACPDINFGILDYDIETDTCFCRGHPCHTDEDSETGTSRHHSCSSERPYLSFSYTFDRKLQCGCQSAPFAGSVTLAQTLCPGHACNNPEFPVLDYDGEQGCHCRKHPCLPDQDGVHHTCKEPFPLLKYEMDDDEVLKCFCSKTAPVPKFEL
;
A
#
# COMPACT_ATOMS: atom_id res chain seq x y z
N TRP A 1 -47.17 -30.07 -9.91
CA TRP A 1 -46.42 -29.65 -11.11
C TRP A 1 -45.08 -30.37 -11.10
N LEU A 2 -44.55 -30.75 -12.27
CA LEU A 2 -43.72 -31.96 -12.40
C LEU A 2 -42.55 -31.75 -13.38
N LYS A 3 -41.34 -32.22 -13.02
CA LYS A 3 -40.10 -32.20 -13.83
C LYS A 3 -39.59 -30.76 -14.10
N ILE A 4 -38.34 -30.51 -14.49
CA ILE A 4 -37.34 -31.34 -15.19
C ILE A 4 -36.02 -31.43 -14.39
N ALA A 5 -35.39 -32.62 -14.42
CA ALA A 5 -33.99 -32.79 -14.03
C ALA A 5 -33.13 -32.79 -15.30
N GLN A 6 -32.03 -32.03 -15.30
CA GLN A 6 -31.15 -31.87 -16.45
C GLN A 6 -29.85 -32.63 -16.24
N LEU A 7 -29.62 -33.69 -17.02
CA LEU A 7 -28.37 -34.43 -17.00
C LEU A 7 -27.32 -33.70 -17.86
N CYS A 8 -26.18 -33.36 -17.26
CA CYS A 8 -24.98 -33.07 -18.02
C CYS A 8 -24.29 -34.38 -18.41
N LEU A 9 -24.01 -34.56 -19.70
CA LEU A 9 -23.34 -35.74 -20.24
C LEU A 9 -21.82 -35.58 -20.17
N CYS A 10 -21.11 -36.59 -19.64
CA CYS A 10 -19.66 -36.65 -19.72
C CYS A 10 -19.22 -36.94 -21.17
N GLY A 11 -18.89 -35.90 -21.93
CA GLY A 11 -18.23 -36.03 -23.23
C GLY A 11 -16.73 -36.28 -23.05
N SER A 12 -16.24 -37.45 -23.46
CA SER A 12 -14.81 -37.78 -23.46
C SER A 12 -14.09 -37.13 -24.65
N VAL A 13 -13.19 -36.19 -24.36
CA VAL A 13 -12.32 -35.54 -25.37
C VAL A 13 -11.01 -36.33 -25.49
N PRO A 14 -10.50 -36.62 -26.71
CA PRO A 14 -9.27 -37.40 -26.87
C PRO A 14 -8.01 -36.65 -26.39
N VAL A 15 -7.07 -37.40 -25.82
CA VAL A 15 -5.77 -36.89 -25.38
C VAL A 15 -4.90 -36.58 -26.60
N GLN A 16 -4.47 -35.32 -26.74
CA GLN A 16 -3.44 -34.91 -27.71
C GLN A 16 -2.23 -34.27 -27.03
N MET A 17 -1.09 -34.38 -27.71
CA MET A 17 0.25 -34.34 -27.13
C MET A 17 0.65 -33.01 -26.48
N PHE A 18 1.38 -33.16 -25.38
CA PHE A 18 2.37 -32.25 -24.78
C PHE A 18 2.81 -31.06 -25.66
N ALA A 19 2.34 -29.87 -25.30
CA ALA A 19 3.15 -28.65 -25.43
C ALA A 19 3.60 -28.25 -24.01
N ALA A 20 4.90 -28.17 -23.78
CA ALA A 20 5.46 -27.82 -22.47
C ALA A 20 5.34 -26.31 -22.23
N ALA A 21 4.15 -25.86 -21.79
CA ALA A 21 3.94 -24.51 -21.33
C ALA A 21 4.74 -24.28 -20.03
N LEU A 22 5.94 -23.73 -20.17
CA LEU A 22 6.72 -23.18 -19.07
C LEU A 22 6.01 -21.92 -18.57
N PHE A 23 5.00 -22.10 -17.72
CA PHE A 23 4.49 -21.04 -16.87
C PHE A 23 5.62 -20.60 -15.93
N TRP A 24 6.33 -19.56 -16.33
CA TRP A 24 7.07 -18.73 -15.38
C TRP A 24 6.03 -18.02 -14.52
N SER A 25 5.75 -18.59 -13.35
CA SER A 25 5.10 -17.89 -12.25
C SER A 25 6.04 -16.77 -11.78
N SER A 26 6.00 -15.64 -12.48
CA SER A 26 6.71 -14.41 -12.11
C SER A 26 6.18 -13.91 -10.78
N LEU A 27 6.85 -14.29 -9.69
CA LEU A 27 6.44 -13.96 -8.33
C LEU A 27 6.74 -12.48 -8.05
N CYS A 28 5.89 -11.58 -8.56
CA CYS A 28 6.08 -10.14 -8.46
C CYS A 28 5.76 -9.65 -7.04
N LEU A 29 6.80 -9.31 -6.27
CA LEU A 29 6.63 -8.77 -4.92
C LEU A 29 6.32 -7.27 -5.05
N ALA A 30 5.04 -6.88 -4.96
CA ALA A 30 4.63 -5.48 -5.18
C ALA A 30 4.91 -4.61 -3.95
N LEU A 31 5.73 -3.56 -4.10
CA LEU A 31 6.55 -3.05 -2.98
C LEU A 31 5.97 -1.84 -2.19
N GLY A 32 4.64 -1.86 -2.04
CA GLY A 32 3.89 -1.29 -0.92
C GLY A 32 3.42 -2.38 0.03
N SER A 33 2.23 -2.21 0.63
CA SER A 33 1.47 -3.38 1.07
C SER A 33 1.03 -4.15 -0.17
N THR A 34 1.45 -5.41 -0.35
CA THR A 34 0.92 -6.23 -1.47
C THR A 34 -0.58 -6.38 -1.31
N TRP A 35 -1.06 -6.59 -0.09
CA TRP A 35 -2.48 -6.78 0.19
C TRP A 35 -3.36 -5.62 -0.33
N VAL A 36 -2.90 -4.38 -0.26
CA VAL A 36 -3.62 -3.23 -0.86
C VAL A 36 -3.43 -3.17 -2.37
N LEU A 37 -2.21 -3.40 -2.88
CA LEU A 37 -1.91 -3.33 -4.32
C LEU A 37 -2.64 -4.40 -5.13
N GLU A 38 -2.72 -5.64 -4.63
CA GLU A 38 -3.47 -6.75 -5.22
C GLU A 38 -4.98 -6.46 -5.38
N ARG A 39 -5.52 -5.58 -4.53
CA ARG A 39 -6.93 -5.13 -4.55
C ARG A 39 -7.14 -3.88 -5.39
N CYS A 40 -6.07 -3.11 -5.59
CA CYS A 40 -6.07 -1.82 -6.27
C CYS A 40 -5.12 -1.80 -7.47
N ALA A 41 -5.02 -2.91 -8.19
CA ALA A 41 -4.27 -2.98 -9.45
C ALA A 41 -4.92 -2.05 -10.49
N GLY A 42 -4.10 -1.33 -11.26
CA GLY A 42 -4.52 -0.28 -12.19
C GLY A 42 -4.90 1.06 -11.54
N GLU A 43 -5.18 1.11 -10.23
CA GLU A 43 -5.59 2.33 -9.52
C GLU A 43 -4.39 3.18 -9.05
N ALA A 44 -4.55 4.50 -9.12
CA ALA A 44 -3.48 5.47 -8.88
C ALA A 44 -4.01 6.73 -8.19
N CYS A 45 -3.15 7.39 -7.40
CA CYS A 45 -3.50 8.62 -6.68
C CYS A 45 -2.72 9.84 -7.23
N PRO A 46 -3.25 10.51 -8.28
CA PRO A 46 -2.56 11.61 -8.96
C PRO A 46 -2.63 12.94 -8.21
N ASP A 47 -3.62 13.15 -7.34
CA ASP A 47 -3.65 14.33 -6.48
C ASP A 47 -2.64 14.16 -5.33
N ILE A 48 -1.67 15.07 -5.28
CA ILE A 48 -0.61 15.09 -4.28
C ILE A 48 -1.16 15.24 -2.84
N ASN A 49 -2.32 15.87 -2.67
CA ASN A 49 -2.98 16.05 -1.37
C ASN A 49 -3.62 14.75 -0.86
N PHE A 50 -4.00 13.84 -1.78
CA PHE A 50 -4.63 12.55 -1.51
C PHE A 50 -3.70 11.38 -1.90
N GLY A 51 -2.39 11.58 -1.75
CA GLY A 51 -1.36 10.71 -2.34
C GLY A 51 -1.22 9.30 -1.76
N ILE A 52 -2.06 8.88 -0.81
CA ILE A 52 -2.12 7.51 -0.27
C ILE A 52 -3.26 6.76 -0.97
N LEU A 53 -2.90 5.67 -1.68
CA LEU A 53 -3.86 4.66 -2.12
C LEU A 53 -4.25 3.78 -0.95
N ASP A 54 -5.55 3.59 -0.75
CA ASP A 54 -6.12 2.79 0.33
C ASP A 54 -7.33 2.00 -0.18
N TYR A 55 -7.79 1.04 0.61
CA TYR A 55 -8.86 0.11 0.26
C TYR A 55 -9.90 0.04 1.39
N ASP A 56 -11.18 -0.04 1.03
CA ASP A 56 -12.30 -0.20 1.96
C ASP A 56 -12.75 -1.66 2.01
N ILE A 57 -12.71 -2.26 3.20
CA ILE A 57 -13.05 -3.67 3.45
C ILE A 57 -14.57 -3.90 3.44
N GLU A 58 -15.38 -2.89 3.75
CA GLU A 58 -16.84 -3.02 3.82
C GLU A 58 -17.51 -2.79 2.45
N THR A 59 -16.92 -1.94 1.59
CA THR A 59 -17.46 -1.66 0.25
C THR A 59 -16.74 -2.35 -0.92
N ASP A 60 -15.59 -3.00 -0.68
CA ASP A 60 -14.76 -3.65 -1.72
C ASP A 60 -14.33 -2.66 -2.82
N THR A 61 -13.79 -1.51 -2.39
CA THR A 61 -13.41 -0.40 -3.28
C THR A 61 -12.11 0.29 -2.86
N CYS A 62 -11.29 0.62 -3.84
CA CYS A 62 -10.09 1.44 -3.67
C CYS A 62 -10.42 2.94 -3.67
N PHE A 63 -9.63 3.72 -2.93
CA PHE A 63 -9.78 5.17 -2.85
C PHE A 63 -8.48 5.87 -2.47
N CYS A 64 -8.39 7.15 -2.84
CA CYS A 64 -7.25 8.01 -2.51
C CYS A 64 -7.56 8.85 -1.28
N ARG A 65 -6.61 8.94 -0.33
CA ARG A 65 -6.78 9.70 0.91
C ARG A 65 -5.56 10.54 1.28
N GLY A 66 -5.79 11.61 2.02
CA GLY A 66 -4.73 12.44 2.57
C GLY A 66 -4.00 11.74 3.72
N HIS A 67 -2.76 12.15 3.99
CA HIS A 67 -1.98 11.64 5.12
C HIS A 67 -2.68 12.01 6.44
N PRO A 68 -3.01 11.06 7.33
CA PRO A 68 -3.88 11.32 8.49
C PRO A 68 -3.31 12.40 9.43
N CYS A 69 -1.98 12.45 9.57
CA CYS A 69 -1.27 13.46 10.38
C CYS A 69 -1.14 14.86 9.72
N HIS A 70 -1.77 15.12 8.57
CA HIS A 70 -1.90 16.50 8.07
C HIS A 70 -3.04 17.26 8.78
N THR A 71 -4.05 16.54 9.27
CA THR A 71 -5.25 17.10 9.90
C THR A 71 -5.75 16.14 10.99
N ASP A 72 -4.99 16.02 12.09
CA ASP A 72 -5.42 15.29 13.27
C ASP A 72 -6.10 16.22 14.28
N GLU A 73 -7.31 15.88 14.73
CA GLU A 73 -7.94 16.56 15.86
C GLU A 73 -7.41 15.95 17.17
N ASP A 74 -6.91 16.81 18.07
CA ASP A 74 -6.52 16.36 19.39
C ASP A 74 -7.75 15.89 20.20
N SER A 75 -7.72 14.63 20.62
CA SER A 75 -8.87 13.96 21.26
C SER A 75 -9.25 14.49 22.65
N GLU A 76 -8.45 15.37 23.26
CA GLU A 76 -8.75 15.99 24.57
C GLU A 76 -9.29 17.42 24.42
N THR A 77 -8.88 18.14 23.37
CA THR A 77 -9.16 19.58 23.17
C THR A 77 -10.00 19.89 21.93
N GLY A 78 -10.25 18.92 21.04
CA GLY A 78 -10.97 19.11 19.78
C GLY A 78 -10.26 20.07 18.80
N THR A 79 -8.97 20.32 19.00
CA THR A 79 -8.20 21.30 18.22
C THR A 79 -7.42 20.58 17.12
N SER A 80 -7.62 21.01 15.87
CA SER A 80 -6.82 20.53 14.73
C SER A 80 -5.34 20.84 14.94
N ARG A 81 -4.49 19.83 14.76
CA ARG A 81 -3.04 19.94 14.71
C ARG A 81 -2.55 19.72 13.28
N HIS A 82 -1.32 20.18 13.05
CA HIS A 82 -0.58 19.97 11.82
C HIS A 82 0.82 19.49 12.19
N HIS A 83 1.11 18.22 11.91
CA HIS A 83 2.46 17.69 12.15
C HIS A 83 3.41 18.18 11.07
N SER A 84 4.61 18.59 11.48
CA SER A 84 5.69 18.98 10.59
C SER A 84 7.01 18.38 11.09
N CYS A 85 7.89 18.05 10.16
CA CYS A 85 9.10 17.28 10.42
C CYS A 85 10.38 18.10 10.21
N SER A 86 11.43 17.76 10.95
CA SER A 86 12.76 18.39 10.80
C SER A 86 13.49 17.84 9.57
N SER A 87 14.49 18.58 9.07
CA SER A 87 15.32 18.16 7.93
C SER A 87 16.12 16.87 8.16
N GLU A 88 16.27 16.42 9.41
CA GLU A 88 16.96 15.17 9.79
C GLU A 88 16.04 13.94 9.66
N ARG A 89 14.72 14.13 9.85
CA ARG A 89 13.69 13.09 9.77
C ARG A 89 12.50 13.62 8.95
N PRO A 90 12.68 13.98 7.67
CA PRO A 90 11.79 14.87 6.94
C PRO A 90 10.45 14.24 6.51
N TYR A 91 10.32 12.91 6.60
CA TYR A 91 9.13 12.20 6.13
C TYR A 91 8.14 12.01 7.27
N LEU A 92 6.90 12.47 7.07
CA LEU A 92 5.82 12.22 8.00
C LEU A 92 5.41 10.74 7.90
N SER A 93 5.03 10.15 9.03
CA SER A 93 4.63 8.75 9.17
C SER A 93 3.48 8.63 10.17
N PHE A 94 2.71 7.54 10.06
CA PHE A 94 1.65 7.23 11.00
C PHE A 94 1.64 5.76 11.41
N SER A 95 1.13 5.51 12.60
CA SER A 95 0.69 4.20 13.07
C SER A 95 -0.58 4.36 13.89
N TYR A 96 -1.19 3.26 14.33
CA TYR A 96 -2.32 3.27 15.24
C TYR A 96 -2.02 2.42 16.47
N THR A 97 -2.49 2.82 17.66
CA THR A 97 -2.42 1.99 18.86
C THR A 97 -3.32 0.75 18.73
N PHE A 98 -3.20 -0.19 19.67
CA PHE A 98 -4.15 -1.31 19.78
C PHE A 98 -5.61 -0.82 19.90
N ASP A 99 -5.83 0.29 20.63
CA ASP A 99 -7.11 0.99 20.77
C ASP A 99 -7.50 1.83 19.52
N ARG A 100 -6.84 1.64 18.38
CA ARG A 100 -7.06 2.34 17.11
C ARG A 100 -6.93 3.88 17.20
N LYS A 101 -6.12 4.40 18.13
CA LYS A 101 -5.79 5.83 18.21
C LYS A 101 -4.62 6.14 17.27
N LEU A 102 -4.76 7.19 16.44
CA LEU A 102 -3.71 7.67 15.55
C LEU A 102 -2.46 8.08 16.35
N GLN A 103 -1.29 7.68 15.87
CA GLN A 103 0.01 8.13 16.35
C GLN A 103 0.81 8.70 15.18
N CYS A 104 1.22 9.95 15.31
CA CYS A 104 1.96 10.68 14.30
C CYS A 104 3.44 10.77 14.66
N GLY A 105 4.31 10.66 13.66
CA GLY A 105 5.75 10.72 13.88
C GLY A 105 6.51 11.06 12.59
N CYS A 106 7.81 11.32 12.74
CA CYS A 106 8.70 11.70 11.65
C CYS A 106 9.80 10.65 11.45
N GLN A 107 10.18 10.33 10.21
CA GLN A 107 11.19 9.32 9.86
C GLN A 107 12.24 9.85 8.87
N SER A 108 13.41 9.21 8.86
CA SER A 108 14.52 9.51 7.94
C SER A 108 14.39 8.82 6.57
N ALA A 109 13.50 7.84 6.44
CA ALA A 109 13.13 7.18 5.17
C ALA A 109 11.69 7.56 4.78
N PRO A 110 11.35 7.58 3.47
CA PRO A 110 9.96 7.75 3.02
C PRO A 110 9.04 6.69 3.63
N PHE A 111 7.91 7.12 4.17
CA PHE A 111 6.86 6.23 4.64
C PHE A 111 5.70 6.20 3.63
N ALA A 112 5.26 4.98 3.29
CA ALA A 112 4.07 4.73 2.47
C ALA A 112 3.33 3.53 3.07
N GLY A 113 2.02 3.68 3.28
CA GLY A 113 1.20 2.67 3.93
C GLY A 113 -0.28 3.06 3.92
N SER A 114 -1.15 2.05 4.04
CA SER A 114 -2.61 2.21 4.09
C SER A 114 -3.09 2.55 5.50
N VAL A 115 -4.09 3.41 5.61
CA VAL A 115 -4.74 3.72 6.89
C VAL A 115 -5.67 2.58 7.29
N THR A 116 -6.42 1.99 6.36
CA THR A 116 -7.25 0.80 6.65
C THR A 116 -6.40 -0.35 7.21
N LEU A 117 -5.23 -0.63 6.62
CA LEU A 117 -4.35 -1.68 7.09
C LEU A 117 -3.79 -1.35 8.49
N ALA A 118 -3.25 -0.15 8.70
CA ALA A 118 -2.67 0.22 10.00
C ALA A 118 -3.73 0.34 11.13
N GLN A 119 -4.96 0.76 10.82
CA GLN A 119 -6.02 0.99 11.82
C GLN A 119 -6.91 -0.24 12.06
N THR A 120 -7.27 -0.97 11.00
CA THR A 120 -8.27 -2.05 11.07
C THR A 120 -7.64 -3.43 11.19
N LEU A 121 -6.66 -3.74 10.33
CA LEU A 121 -6.00 -5.06 10.28
C LEU A 121 -4.83 -5.18 11.27
N CYS A 122 -4.02 -4.12 11.38
CA CYS A 122 -2.75 -4.11 12.10
C CYS A 122 -2.63 -3.05 13.22
N PRO A 123 -3.66 -2.81 14.05
CA PRO A 123 -3.55 -1.90 15.17
C PRO A 123 -2.45 -2.35 16.14
N GLY A 124 -1.71 -1.39 16.69
CA GLY A 124 -0.54 -1.61 17.53
C GLY A 124 0.77 -1.94 16.79
N HIS A 125 0.75 -2.10 15.46
CA HIS A 125 1.95 -2.40 14.67
C HIS A 125 2.51 -1.13 14.00
N ALA A 126 3.83 -1.00 13.97
CA ALA A 126 4.52 0.16 13.40
C ALA A 126 5.92 -0.22 12.89
N CYS A 127 6.20 0.11 11.62
CA CYS A 127 7.48 -0.20 10.99
C CYS A 127 8.51 0.92 11.23
N ASN A 128 9.43 0.64 12.14
CA ASN A 128 10.45 1.58 12.64
C ASN A 128 11.87 1.29 12.09
N ASN A 129 12.07 0.20 11.35
CA ASN A 129 13.35 -0.09 10.69
C ASN A 129 13.33 0.57 9.29
N PRO A 130 14.25 1.50 8.96
CA PRO A 130 14.31 2.14 7.65
C PRO A 130 14.61 1.17 6.48
N GLU A 131 15.14 -0.02 6.74
CA GLU A 131 15.30 -1.08 5.73
C GLU A 131 13.95 -1.78 5.41
N PHE A 132 13.01 -1.78 6.37
CA PHE A 132 11.69 -2.40 6.29
C PHE A 132 10.59 -1.41 6.73
N PRO A 133 10.41 -0.28 6.02
CA PRO A 133 9.54 0.81 6.47
C PRO A 133 8.05 0.61 6.16
N VAL A 134 7.71 -0.41 5.37
CA VAL A 134 6.35 -0.63 4.85
C VAL A 134 5.62 -1.65 5.73
N LEU A 135 4.46 -1.26 6.28
CA LEU A 135 3.57 -2.15 7.01
C LEU A 135 2.65 -2.90 6.04
N ASP A 136 2.56 -4.21 6.19
CA ASP A 136 1.76 -5.08 5.33
C ASP A 136 1.04 -6.18 6.13
N TYR A 137 0.12 -6.89 5.47
CA TYR A 137 -0.72 -7.92 6.05
C TYR A 137 -0.80 -9.14 5.12
N ASP A 138 -0.35 -10.29 5.61
CA ASP A 138 -0.54 -11.58 4.95
C ASP A 138 -1.63 -12.39 5.66
N GLY A 139 -2.33 -13.26 4.93
CA GLY A 139 -3.43 -14.07 5.46
C GLY A 139 -2.97 -15.18 6.41
N GLU A 140 -1.73 -15.65 6.30
CA GLU A 140 -1.17 -16.72 7.16
C GLU A 140 -0.23 -16.15 8.24
N GLN A 141 0.62 -15.18 7.89
CA GLN A 141 1.61 -14.57 8.79
C GLN A 141 1.09 -13.35 9.53
N GLY A 142 0.01 -12.72 9.07
CA GLY A 142 -0.55 -11.50 9.63
C GLY A 142 0.30 -10.26 9.36
N CYS A 143 0.29 -9.35 10.32
CA CYS A 143 0.91 -8.03 10.24
C CYS A 143 2.43 -8.10 10.31
N HIS A 144 3.12 -7.64 9.27
CA HIS A 144 4.58 -7.68 9.18
C HIS A 144 5.16 -6.42 8.52
N CYS A 145 6.44 -6.18 8.75
CA CYS A 145 7.17 -5.08 8.11
C CYS A 145 8.01 -5.63 6.95
N ARG A 146 7.78 -5.08 5.76
CA ARG A 146 8.56 -5.37 4.56
C ARG A 146 9.39 -4.15 4.14
N LYS A 147 10.38 -4.43 3.30
CA LYS A 147 11.16 -3.42 2.57
C LYS A 147 10.23 -2.59 1.68
N HIS A 148 10.75 -1.58 0.99
CA HIS A 148 9.98 -0.84 -0.03
C HIS A 148 10.40 -1.31 -1.43
N PRO A 149 9.82 -2.37 -2.02
CA PRO A 149 10.38 -2.93 -3.76
C PRO A 149 10.36 -1.97 -4.96
N CYS A 150 10.65 -0.70 -4.72
CA CYS A 150 11.49 0.06 -5.65
C CYS A 150 12.97 0.09 -5.20
N LEU A 151 13.26 -0.37 -3.98
CA LEU A 151 14.60 -0.67 -3.49
C LEU A 151 15.08 -2.02 -4.06
N PRO A 152 16.37 -2.18 -4.37
CA PRO A 152 16.90 -3.30 -5.16
C PRO A 152 16.77 -4.65 -4.46
N ASP A 153 16.19 -5.64 -5.14
CA ASP A 153 16.28 -7.05 -4.75
C ASP A 153 17.58 -7.70 -5.25
N GLN A 154 17.63 -9.03 -5.27
CA GLN A 154 18.84 -9.80 -5.61
C GLN A 154 19.37 -9.49 -7.02
N ASP A 155 18.49 -9.05 -7.93
CA ASP A 155 18.82 -8.62 -9.30
C ASP A 155 19.39 -7.18 -9.39
N GLY A 156 19.48 -6.45 -8.27
CA GLY A 156 20.30 -5.24 -8.14
C GLY A 156 19.78 -3.96 -8.79
N VAL A 157 18.53 -3.89 -9.24
CA VAL A 157 17.95 -2.67 -9.84
C VAL A 157 17.63 -1.62 -8.77
N HIS A 158 18.51 -0.62 -8.60
CA HIS A 158 18.31 0.50 -7.67
C HIS A 158 17.45 1.62 -8.30
N HIS A 159 16.16 1.73 -7.96
CA HIS A 159 15.43 2.98 -8.21
C HIS A 159 15.82 4.01 -7.16
N THR A 160 16.37 5.15 -7.60
CA THR A 160 16.79 6.25 -6.74
C THR A 160 16.30 7.58 -7.29
N CYS A 161 15.76 8.42 -6.41
CA CYS A 161 15.24 9.72 -6.75
C CYS A 161 16.29 10.81 -6.47
N LYS A 162 16.44 11.75 -7.41
CA LYS A 162 17.51 12.78 -7.39
C LYS A 162 17.10 14.12 -6.79
N GLU A 163 15.79 14.36 -6.66
CA GLU A 163 15.21 15.55 -6.04
C GLU A 163 15.39 15.50 -4.51
N PRO A 164 15.39 16.65 -3.80
CA PRO A 164 15.36 16.66 -2.33
C PRO A 164 14.00 16.17 -1.78
N PHE A 165 14.05 15.40 -0.71
CA PHE A 165 12.90 14.78 -0.01
C PHE A 165 11.86 14.10 -0.93
N PRO A 166 12.29 13.23 -1.86
CA PRO A 166 11.40 12.62 -2.83
C PRO A 166 10.63 11.45 -2.22
N LEU A 167 9.35 11.34 -2.56
CA LEU A 167 8.58 10.14 -2.29
C LEU A 167 8.75 9.20 -3.50
N LEU A 168 9.58 8.18 -3.32
CA LEU A 168 9.61 7.02 -4.20
C LEU A 168 8.24 6.33 -4.06
N LYS A 169 7.53 6.16 -5.17
CA LYS A 169 6.24 5.49 -5.27
C LYS A 169 6.32 4.31 -6.22
N TYR A 170 5.36 3.42 -6.08
CA TYR A 170 5.07 2.31 -6.99
C TYR A 170 3.58 2.35 -7.34
N GLU A 171 3.26 1.83 -8.51
CA GLU A 171 1.90 1.44 -8.93
C GLU A 171 2.02 0.03 -9.56
N MET A 172 0.96 -0.76 -9.53
CA MET A 172 0.86 -2.03 -10.26
C MET A 172 -0.14 -1.83 -11.38
N ASP A 173 0.22 -2.17 -12.62
CA ASP A 173 -0.67 -2.02 -13.77
C ASP A 173 -1.55 -3.25 -14.03
N ASP A 174 -2.39 -3.15 -15.06
CA ASP A 174 -3.33 -4.20 -15.49
C ASP A 174 -2.65 -5.51 -15.93
N ASP A 175 -1.33 -5.48 -16.22
CA ASP A 175 -0.49 -6.62 -16.59
C ASP A 175 0.27 -7.20 -15.36
N GLU A 176 -0.09 -6.78 -14.13
CA GLU A 176 0.58 -7.08 -12.85
C GLU A 176 2.05 -6.58 -12.77
N VAL A 177 2.44 -5.62 -13.61
CA VAL A 177 3.82 -5.09 -13.67
C VAL A 177 4.01 -3.93 -12.70
N LEU A 178 4.94 -4.09 -11.76
CA LEU A 178 5.33 -3.06 -10.81
C LEU A 178 6.08 -1.90 -11.50
N LYS A 179 5.50 -0.70 -11.46
CA LYS A 179 6.06 0.55 -12.01
C LYS A 179 6.55 1.46 -10.90
N CYS A 180 7.86 1.73 -10.86
CA CYS A 180 8.50 2.57 -9.86
C CYS A 180 8.81 3.98 -10.37
N PHE A 181 8.37 5.01 -9.64
CA PHE A 181 8.54 6.41 -10.04
C PHE A 181 8.79 7.34 -8.85
N CYS A 182 9.35 8.52 -9.14
CA CYS A 182 9.68 9.54 -8.15
C CYS A 182 8.61 10.64 -8.16
N SER A 183 8.00 10.88 -7.01
CA SER A 183 7.06 11.99 -6.79
C SER A 183 7.62 12.99 -5.79
N LYS A 184 7.13 14.23 -5.83
CA LYS A 184 7.45 15.23 -4.80
C LYS A 184 6.65 14.93 -3.53
N THR A 185 7.23 15.22 -2.37
CA THR A 185 6.48 15.26 -1.12
C THR A 185 5.30 16.22 -1.27
N ALA A 186 4.15 15.85 -0.70
CA ALA A 186 3.01 16.76 -0.63
C ALA A 186 3.43 18.04 0.14
N PRO A 187 3.07 19.24 -0.35
CA PRO A 187 3.24 20.43 0.46
C PRO A 187 2.38 20.28 1.72
N VAL A 188 2.95 20.56 2.89
CA VAL A 188 2.15 20.70 4.13
C VAL A 188 1.08 21.76 3.84
N PRO A 189 -0.22 21.46 4.01
CA PRO A 189 -1.28 22.39 3.66
C PRO A 189 -1.11 23.74 4.36
N LYS A 190 -0.99 24.81 3.57
CA LYS A 190 -0.92 26.17 4.08
C LYS A 190 -2.34 26.68 4.30
N PHE A 191 -2.86 26.44 5.50
CA PHE A 191 -4.05 27.14 5.97
C PHE A 191 -3.69 28.60 6.25
N GLU A 192 -4.30 29.52 5.52
CA GLU A 192 -4.33 30.94 5.88
C GLU A 192 -5.38 31.12 7.00
N LEU A 193 -4.96 31.76 8.11
CA LEU A 193 -5.75 31.98 9.33
C LEU A 193 -6.48 33.33 9.32
#